data_AF-A0A1X1TPL5-F1
#
_entry.id   AF-A0A1X1TPL5-F1
#
_cell.length_a   1.000
_cell.length_b   1.000
_cell.length_c   1.000
_cell.angle_alpha   90.00
_cell.angle_beta   90.00
_cell.angle_gamma   90.00
#
_symmetry.space_group_name_H-M   'P 1'
#
loop_
_entity.id
_entity.type
_entity.pdbx_description
1 polymer ?
#
loop_
_entity_poly.entity_id
_entity_poly.type
_entity_poly.pdbx_seq_one_letter_code
_entity_poly.pdbx_strand_id
1 'polypeptide(L)'
;MTSDPSRVLSAAIEPFAGQVYFSPECHRGYAALGFGPSPATVDGVEMPDGPAYFCSRGSAMGQAPGELIAAAFAVFNPAVVVPAVDYGWKLTDAPTIRAARIEGATAQLRRVLGAAPEGLDRAVELLRRAAEGLAVAGKPLFAGLVGVGLTGDPLSDAWLLADRLREFRGDAHVNAWDAAGFDAVEIGLITELYRGLPPRSYVRTRAWSEEELAGGEARLAERGLARDGVITDAGRAAREAVETATDAACAPIVARLGDDLSELADLVGGWSGQLVDAGAFPKG
;
A
#
# COMPACT_ATOMS: atom_id res chain seq x y z
N MET A 1 -3.86 -6.87 25.27
CA MET A 1 -3.18 -5.62 24.87
C MET A 1 -4.00 -5.02 23.75
N THR A 2 -4.45 -3.78 23.90
CA THR A 2 -5.09 -3.03 22.81
C THR A 2 -4.05 -2.83 21.70
N SER A 3 -4.45 -3.01 20.44
CA SER A 3 -3.58 -2.72 19.29
C SER A 3 -3.09 -1.27 19.34
N ASP A 4 -1.87 -1.01 18.88
CA ASP A 4 -1.37 0.36 18.72
C ASP A 4 -2.35 1.20 17.87
N PRO A 5 -2.67 2.45 18.25
CA PRO A 5 -3.64 3.27 17.51
C PRO A 5 -3.29 3.48 16.05
N SER A 6 -2.00 3.55 15.70
CA SER A 6 -1.58 3.68 14.30
C SER A 6 -1.89 2.43 13.48
N ARG A 7 -1.80 1.24 14.10
CA ARG A 7 -2.19 -0.04 13.47
C ARG A 7 -3.70 -0.14 13.30
N VAL A 8 -4.49 0.33 14.29
CA VAL A 8 -5.96 0.38 14.19
C VAL A 8 -6.38 1.24 13.00
N LEU A 9 -5.85 2.46 12.91
CA LEU A 9 -6.13 3.36 11.79
C LEU A 9 -5.68 2.77 10.45
N SER A 10 -4.47 2.18 10.41
CA SER A 10 -3.96 1.54 9.19
C SER A 10 -4.87 0.41 8.71
N ALA A 11 -5.37 -0.43 9.61
CA ALA A 11 -6.27 -1.52 9.25
C ALA A 11 -7.61 -1.01 8.73
N ALA A 12 -8.16 0.06 9.33
CA ALA A 12 -9.38 0.70 8.87
C ALA A 12 -9.23 1.32 7.47
N ILE A 13 -8.09 1.95 7.18
CA ILE A 13 -7.82 2.62 5.90
C ILE A 13 -7.52 1.65 4.76
N GLU A 14 -6.88 0.50 5.04
CA GLU A 14 -6.26 -0.33 3.99
C GLU A 14 -7.22 -0.73 2.86
N PRO A 15 -8.44 -1.27 3.11
CA PRO A 15 -9.35 -1.58 2.01
C PRO A 15 -9.86 -0.33 1.27
N PHE A 16 -10.18 0.76 1.99
CA PHE A 16 -10.67 2.00 1.39
C PHE A 16 -9.65 2.67 0.47
N ALA A 17 -8.38 2.78 0.88
CA ALA A 17 -7.32 3.33 0.05
C ALA A 17 -6.85 2.31 -1.02
N GLY A 18 -6.64 1.06 -0.60
CA GLY A 18 -6.02 0.00 -1.40
C GLY A 18 -6.90 -0.63 -2.48
N GLN A 19 -8.23 -0.42 -2.45
CA GLN A 19 -9.16 -0.90 -3.50
C GLN A 19 -8.73 -0.52 -4.92
N VAL A 20 -8.01 0.59 -5.07
CA VAL A 20 -7.48 1.09 -6.35
C VAL A 20 -6.62 0.07 -7.12
N TYR A 21 -5.97 -0.88 -6.42
CA TYR A 21 -5.14 -1.91 -7.05
C TYR A 21 -5.93 -3.11 -7.58
N PHE A 22 -7.20 -3.20 -7.21
CA PHE A 22 -8.09 -4.32 -7.51
C PHE A 22 -9.36 -3.87 -8.26
N SER A 23 -9.46 -2.56 -8.51
CA SER A 23 -10.61 -1.90 -9.12
C SER A 23 -10.73 -2.23 -10.60
N PRO A 24 -11.83 -2.88 -11.04
CA PRO A 24 -12.12 -3.07 -12.46
C PRO A 24 -12.21 -1.73 -13.22
N GLU A 25 -12.68 -0.68 -12.56
CA GLU A 25 -12.73 0.67 -13.11
C GLU A 25 -11.32 1.21 -13.39
N CYS A 26 -10.36 1.03 -12.47
CA CYS A 26 -8.96 1.40 -12.69
C CYS A 26 -8.35 0.56 -13.82
N HIS A 27 -8.53 -0.76 -13.81
CA HIS A 27 -7.97 -1.64 -14.83
C HIS A 27 -8.47 -1.29 -16.24
N ARG A 28 -9.77 -1.01 -16.40
CA ARG A 28 -10.32 -0.52 -17.67
C ARG A 28 -9.71 0.82 -18.08
N GLY A 29 -9.54 1.74 -17.13
CA GLY A 29 -8.85 3.01 -17.36
C GLY A 29 -7.43 2.82 -17.87
N TYR A 30 -6.65 1.94 -17.25
CA TYR A 30 -5.27 1.66 -17.68
C TYR A 30 -5.22 0.93 -19.03
N ALA A 31 -6.13 -0.01 -19.28
CA ALA A 31 -6.21 -0.70 -20.57
C ALA A 31 -6.52 0.29 -21.73
N ALA A 32 -7.33 1.32 -21.49
CA ALA A 32 -7.58 2.38 -22.47
C ALA A 32 -6.32 3.22 -22.77
N LEU A 33 -5.33 3.23 -21.87
CA LEU A 33 -4.01 3.86 -22.09
C LEU A 33 -2.99 2.91 -22.73
N GLY A 34 -3.40 1.68 -23.10
CA GLY A 34 -2.56 0.71 -23.80
C GLY A 34 -1.90 -0.34 -22.91
N PHE A 35 -2.17 -0.36 -21.60
CA PHE A 35 -1.73 -1.43 -20.71
C PHE A 35 -2.53 -2.73 -20.92
N GLY A 36 -2.03 -3.83 -20.34
CA GLY A 36 -2.77 -5.09 -20.32
C GLY A 36 -4.06 -5.00 -19.48
N PRO A 37 -5.09 -5.81 -19.78
CA PRO A 37 -6.21 -6.00 -18.86
C PRO A 37 -5.73 -6.73 -17.60
N SER A 38 -6.61 -6.82 -16.59
CA SER A 38 -6.37 -7.69 -15.43
C SER A 38 -5.94 -9.10 -15.86
N PRO A 39 -4.76 -9.59 -15.42
CA PRO A 39 -4.25 -10.89 -15.85
C PRO A 39 -4.97 -12.07 -15.20
N ALA A 40 -5.67 -11.85 -14.08
CA ALA A 40 -6.34 -12.89 -13.33
C ALA A 40 -7.44 -12.34 -12.43
N THR A 41 -8.35 -13.21 -12.03
CA THR A 41 -9.32 -12.95 -10.97
C THR A 41 -9.11 -13.99 -9.87
N VAL A 42 -8.95 -13.53 -8.63
CA VAL A 42 -8.80 -14.40 -7.44
C VAL A 42 -9.98 -14.13 -6.52
N ASP A 43 -10.75 -15.16 -6.21
CA ASP A 43 -11.95 -15.07 -5.36
C ASP A 43 -12.95 -13.97 -5.79
N GLY A 44 -13.07 -13.76 -7.10
CA GLY A 44 -13.96 -12.74 -7.68
C GLY A 44 -13.36 -11.33 -7.73
N VAL A 45 -12.13 -11.13 -7.28
CA VAL A 45 -11.42 -9.84 -7.29
C VAL A 45 -10.39 -9.80 -8.42
N GLU A 46 -10.40 -8.75 -9.24
CA GLU A 46 -9.42 -8.58 -10.32
C GLU A 46 -8.02 -8.28 -9.75
N MET A 47 -7.00 -8.88 -10.36
CA MET A 47 -5.60 -8.67 -9.98
C MET A 47 -4.96 -7.60 -10.87
N PRO A 48 -3.97 -6.86 -10.37
CA PRO A 48 -3.33 -5.81 -11.16
C PRO A 48 -2.44 -6.37 -12.27
N ASP A 49 -2.45 -5.70 -13.44
CA ASP A 49 -1.37 -5.80 -14.42
C ASP A 49 -0.10 -5.14 -13.88
N GLY A 50 1.05 -5.80 -14.03
CA GLY A 50 2.31 -5.38 -13.42
C GLY A 50 2.77 -3.98 -13.83
N PRO A 51 3.00 -3.72 -15.15
CA PRO A 51 3.33 -2.39 -15.64
C PRO A 51 2.32 -1.31 -15.24
N ALA A 52 1.01 -1.58 -15.36
CA ALA A 52 -0.02 -0.62 -14.95
C ALA A 52 0.04 -0.32 -13.44
N TYR A 53 0.29 -1.31 -12.60
CA TYR A 53 0.45 -1.14 -11.15
C TYR A 53 1.65 -0.26 -10.81
N PHE A 54 2.83 -0.55 -11.38
CA PHE A 54 4.04 0.22 -11.09
C PHE A 54 3.92 1.67 -11.58
N CYS A 55 3.43 1.88 -12.81
CA CYS A 55 3.25 3.21 -13.37
C CYS A 55 2.14 4.00 -12.66
N SER A 56 0.98 3.39 -12.38
CA SER A 56 -0.14 4.11 -11.74
C SER A 56 0.20 4.55 -10.32
N ARG A 57 0.77 3.67 -9.49
CA ARG A 57 1.21 4.03 -8.13
C ARG A 57 2.44 4.95 -8.17
N GLY A 58 3.40 4.66 -9.03
CA GLY A 58 4.64 5.43 -9.17
C GLY A 58 4.45 6.85 -9.71
N SER A 59 3.34 7.09 -10.42
CA SER A 59 2.96 8.41 -10.94
C SER A 59 2.83 9.49 -9.86
N ALA A 60 2.71 9.11 -8.59
CA ALA A 60 2.78 10.02 -7.45
C ALA A 60 4.12 10.77 -7.41
N MET A 61 5.22 10.10 -7.78
CA MET A 61 6.57 10.69 -7.83
C MET A 61 6.88 11.37 -9.17
N GLY A 62 5.88 11.52 -10.05
CA GLY A 62 6.06 12.00 -11.42
C GLY A 62 6.46 10.89 -12.39
N GLN A 63 6.99 11.28 -13.55
CA GLN A 63 7.46 10.33 -14.57
C GLN A 63 8.90 9.89 -14.25
N ALA A 64 9.04 9.22 -13.10
CA ALA A 64 10.31 8.79 -12.56
C ALA A 64 10.86 7.55 -13.28
N PRO A 65 12.20 7.41 -13.43
CA PRO A 65 12.79 6.21 -14.00
C PRO A 65 12.51 4.97 -13.14
N GLY A 66 12.59 3.79 -13.76
CA GLY A 66 12.27 2.51 -13.11
C GLY A 66 13.07 2.24 -11.84
N GLU A 67 14.32 2.67 -11.77
CA GLU A 67 15.18 2.50 -10.60
C GLU A 67 14.68 3.29 -9.39
N LEU A 68 14.18 4.51 -9.62
CA LEU A 68 13.61 5.33 -8.55
C LEU A 68 12.30 4.72 -8.04
N ILE A 69 11.46 4.18 -8.94
CA ILE A 69 10.25 3.46 -8.57
C ILE A 69 10.59 2.19 -7.80
N ALA A 70 11.57 1.41 -8.25
CA ALA A 70 12.02 0.20 -7.56
C ALA A 70 12.54 0.52 -6.15
N ALA A 71 13.31 1.60 -5.99
CA ALA A 71 13.81 2.03 -4.69
C ALA A 71 12.67 2.40 -3.71
N ALA A 72 11.64 3.14 -4.17
CA ALA A 72 10.49 3.49 -3.32
C ALA A 72 9.58 2.28 -3.03
N PHE A 73 9.49 1.34 -3.97
CA PHE A 73 8.61 0.17 -3.86
C PHE A 73 9.29 -0.99 -3.13
N ALA A 74 10.61 -0.91 -2.94
CA ALA A 74 11.56 -1.57 -2.05
C ALA A 74 11.45 -3.10 -1.84
N VAL A 75 10.26 -3.62 -1.64
CA VAL A 75 9.98 -5.07 -1.47
C VAL A 75 9.90 -5.83 -2.80
N PHE A 76 9.76 -5.12 -3.93
CA PHE A 76 9.69 -5.73 -5.27
C PHE A 76 11.08 -5.93 -5.88
N ASN A 77 11.24 -7.00 -6.65
CA ASN A 77 12.47 -7.26 -7.40
C ASN A 77 12.73 -6.14 -8.43
N PRO A 78 13.82 -5.36 -8.30
CA PRO A 78 14.14 -4.29 -9.25
C PRO A 78 14.27 -4.79 -10.69
N ALA A 79 14.72 -6.03 -10.90
CA ALA A 79 14.87 -6.62 -12.23
C ALA A 79 13.53 -6.78 -12.98
N VAL A 80 12.41 -6.73 -12.27
CA VAL A 80 11.06 -6.74 -12.86
C VAL A 80 10.45 -5.33 -12.89
N VAL A 81 10.65 -4.55 -11.83
CA VAL A 81 10.10 -3.19 -11.75
C VAL A 81 10.65 -2.29 -12.85
N VAL A 82 11.97 -2.25 -13.03
CA VAL A 82 12.64 -1.35 -13.97
C VAL A 82 12.12 -1.52 -15.40
N PRO A 83 12.18 -2.73 -16.02
CA PRO A 83 11.69 -2.89 -17.39
C PRO A 83 10.17 -2.71 -17.51
N ALA A 84 9.38 -3.03 -16.47
CA ALA A 84 7.93 -2.81 -16.49
C ALA A 84 7.58 -1.32 -16.53
N VAL A 85 8.30 -0.50 -15.76
CA VAL A 85 8.16 0.96 -15.76
C VAL A 85 8.62 1.55 -17.09
N ASP A 86 9.78 1.14 -17.60
CA ASP A 86 10.30 1.60 -18.89
C ASP A 86 9.36 1.29 -20.04
N TYR A 87 8.67 0.14 -19.98
CA TYR A 87 7.61 -0.21 -20.91
C TYR A 87 6.39 0.70 -20.73
N GLY A 88 5.89 0.86 -19.51
CA GLY A 88 4.69 1.66 -19.23
C GLY A 88 4.83 3.14 -19.62
N TRP A 89 6.01 3.73 -19.43
CA TRP A 89 6.31 5.11 -19.87
C TRP A 89 6.41 5.30 -21.39
N LYS A 90 6.43 4.22 -22.17
CA LYS A 90 6.26 4.29 -23.64
C LYS A 90 4.79 4.32 -24.04
N LEU A 91 3.87 3.91 -23.17
CA LEU A 91 2.43 3.84 -23.43
C LEU A 91 1.73 5.14 -23.05
N THR A 92 2.10 5.74 -21.92
CA THR A 92 1.45 6.95 -21.38
C THR A 92 2.41 7.75 -20.49
N ASP A 93 1.93 8.89 -19.99
CA ASP A 93 2.64 9.74 -19.04
C ASP A 93 2.07 9.69 -17.61
N ALA A 94 2.88 10.15 -16.65
CA ALA A 94 2.50 10.13 -15.24
C ALA A 94 1.22 10.92 -14.92
N PRO A 95 1.00 12.16 -15.42
CA PRO A 95 -0.27 12.86 -15.23
C PRO A 95 -1.50 12.09 -15.74
N THR A 96 -1.40 11.47 -16.92
CA THR A 96 -2.51 10.77 -17.57
C THR A 96 -2.90 9.51 -16.81
N ILE A 97 -1.95 8.64 -16.48
CA ILE A 97 -2.26 7.42 -15.71
C ILE A 97 -2.73 7.74 -14.28
N ARG A 98 -2.23 8.84 -13.69
CA ARG A 98 -2.69 9.31 -12.39
C ARG A 98 -4.14 9.78 -12.42
N ALA A 99 -4.54 10.50 -13.47
CA ALA A 99 -5.94 10.90 -13.66
C ALA A 99 -6.84 9.66 -13.78
N ALA A 100 -6.44 8.67 -14.58
CA ALA A 100 -7.16 7.40 -14.71
C ALA A 100 -7.22 6.62 -13.37
N ARG A 101 -6.15 6.65 -12.57
CA ARG A 101 -6.11 6.07 -11.22
C ARG A 101 -7.14 6.71 -10.30
N ILE A 102 -7.17 8.04 -10.23
CA ILE A 102 -8.11 8.80 -9.38
C ILE A 102 -9.55 8.54 -9.84
N GLU A 103 -9.81 8.64 -11.16
CA GLU A 103 -11.15 8.42 -11.71
C GLU A 103 -11.66 7.00 -11.41
N GLY A 104 -10.83 5.98 -11.68
CA GLY A 104 -11.19 4.58 -11.44
C GLY A 104 -11.39 4.27 -9.95
N ALA A 105 -10.54 4.84 -9.08
CA ALA A 105 -10.66 4.67 -7.64
C ALA A 105 -12.00 5.25 -7.15
N THR A 106 -12.30 6.50 -7.52
CA THR A 106 -13.54 7.17 -7.13
C THR A 106 -14.77 6.48 -7.75
N ALA A 107 -14.68 6.01 -9.00
CA ALA A 107 -15.79 5.31 -9.65
C ALA A 107 -16.16 4.01 -8.92
N GLN A 108 -15.18 3.21 -8.50
CA GLN A 108 -15.44 2.02 -7.67
C GLN A 108 -16.07 2.41 -6.33
N LEU A 109 -15.53 3.43 -5.64
CA LEU A 109 -16.10 3.91 -4.38
C LEU A 109 -17.56 4.36 -4.55
N ARG A 110 -17.87 5.12 -5.61
CA ARG A 110 -19.26 5.55 -5.90
C ARG A 110 -20.18 4.37 -6.19
N ARG A 111 -19.69 3.34 -6.90
CA ARG A 111 -20.47 2.13 -7.18
C ARG A 111 -20.82 1.36 -5.91
N VAL A 112 -19.89 1.26 -4.96
CA VAL A 112 -20.06 0.43 -3.75
C VAL A 112 -20.70 1.21 -2.61
N LEU A 113 -20.20 2.42 -2.31
CA LEU A 113 -20.59 3.22 -1.16
C LEU A 113 -21.65 4.28 -1.47
N GLY A 114 -21.92 4.53 -2.76
CA GLY A 114 -22.73 5.66 -3.23
C GLY A 114 -21.93 6.95 -3.34
N ALA A 115 -22.57 8.01 -3.83
CA ALA A 115 -21.92 9.30 -4.08
C ALA A 115 -21.60 10.10 -2.80
N ALA A 116 -22.35 9.86 -1.72
CA ALA A 116 -22.20 10.56 -0.44
C ALA A 116 -22.46 9.56 0.71
N PRO A 117 -21.53 8.63 0.98
CA PRO A 117 -21.66 7.73 2.11
C PRO A 117 -21.82 8.50 3.42
N GLU A 118 -22.54 7.88 4.38
CA GLU A 118 -22.76 8.47 5.69
C GLU A 118 -21.44 8.84 6.37
N GLY A 119 -21.35 10.05 6.91
CA GLY A 119 -20.16 10.57 7.59
C GLY A 119 -19.05 11.08 6.67
N LEU A 120 -19.27 11.20 5.35
CA LEU A 120 -18.24 11.63 4.41
C LEU A 120 -17.56 12.95 4.79
N ASP A 121 -18.33 14.00 5.07
CA ASP A 121 -17.79 15.32 5.39
C ASP A 121 -16.89 15.26 6.65
N ARG A 122 -17.31 14.50 7.66
CA ARG A 122 -16.56 14.31 8.90
C ARG A 122 -15.29 13.51 8.68
N ALA A 123 -15.34 12.45 7.87
CA ALA A 123 -14.15 11.68 7.52
C ALA A 123 -13.14 12.54 6.74
N VAL A 124 -13.59 13.37 5.79
CA VAL A 124 -12.71 14.29 5.05
C VAL A 124 -12.02 15.27 5.99
N GLU A 125 -12.75 15.86 6.95
CA GLU A 125 -12.18 16.75 7.96
C GLU A 125 -11.07 16.05 8.77
N LEU A 126 -11.36 14.85 9.29
CA LEU A 126 -10.43 14.08 10.12
C LEU A 126 -9.20 13.59 9.35
N LEU A 127 -9.41 13.06 8.14
CA LEU A 127 -8.33 12.63 7.23
C LEU A 127 -7.43 13.80 6.85
N ARG A 128 -8.01 14.98 6.62
CA ARG A 128 -7.24 16.20 6.31
C ARG A 128 -6.37 16.61 7.48
N ARG A 129 -6.94 16.67 8.70
CA ARG A 129 -6.19 16.99 9.92
C ARG A 129 -5.06 16.00 10.19
N ALA A 130 -5.28 14.72 9.92
CA ALA A 130 -4.29 13.66 10.06
C ALA A 130 -3.12 13.80 9.06
N ALA A 131 -3.40 14.15 7.80
CA ALA A 131 -2.42 14.12 6.72
C ALA A 131 -1.67 15.45 6.48
N GLU A 132 -2.30 16.60 6.72
CA GLU A 132 -1.72 17.90 6.35
C GLU A 132 -0.54 18.31 7.24
N GLY A 133 0.57 18.75 6.62
CA GLY A 133 1.75 19.23 7.34
C GLY A 133 2.57 18.14 8.05
N LEU A 134 2.36 16.87 7.70
CA LEU A 134 3.31 15.80 8.06
C LEU A 134 4.63 15.99 7.32
N ALA A 135 5.73 15.57 7.94
CA ALA A 135 7.06 15.66 7.33
C ALA A 135 7.20 14.71 6.14
N VAL A 136 7.73 15.21 5.03
CA VAL A 136 7.96 14.46 3.79
C VAL A 136 9.32 13.75 3.74
N ALA A 137 10.22 14.04 4.69
CA ALA A 137 11.58 13.52 4.69
C ALA A 137 11.60 11.98 4.73
N GLY A 138 12.26 11.37 3.75
CA GLY A 138 12.32 9.91 3.61
C GLY A 138 10.98 9.26 3.22
N LYS A 139 10.04 10.03 2.65
CA LYS A 139 8.70 9.56 2.29
C LYS A 139 8.30 9.93 0.87
N PRO A 140 8.94 9.32 -0.14
CA PRO A 140 8.80 9.75 -1.52
C PRO A 140 7.38 9.57 -2.08
N LEU A 141 6.66 8.49 -1.73
CA LEU A 141 5.30 8.27 -2.21
C LEU A 141 4.33 9.23 -1.56
N PHE A 142 4.41 9.39 -0.23
CA PHE A 142 3.63 10.40 0.49
C PHE A 142 3.89 11.81 -0.03
N ALA A 143 5.17 12.18 -0.21
CA ALA A 143 5.57 13.50 -0.72
C ALA A 143 5.00 13.75 -2.12
N GLY A 144 5.03 12.74 -2.98
CA GLY A 144 4.42 12.77 -4.30
C GLY A 144 2.91 13.04 -4.24
N LEU A 145 2.18 12.28 -3.42
CA LEU A 145 0.74 12.46 -3.24
C LEU A 145 0.35 13.81 -2.60
N VAL A 146 1.20 14.37 -1.74
CA VAL A 146 1.03 15.76 -1.25
C VAL A 146 1.15 16.75 -2.41
N GLY A 147 2.16 16.59 -3.28
CA GLY A 147 2.38 17.44 -4.45
C GLY A 147 1.29 17.37 -5.52
N VAL A 148 0.60 16.23 -5.65
CA VAL A 148 -0.52 16.04 -6.58
C VAL A 148 -1.73 16.92 -6.23
N GLY A 149 -1.93 17.24 -4.95
CA GLY A 149 -3.08 18.02 -4.50
C GLY A 149 -4.37 17.21 -4.36
N LEU A 150 -5.47 17.93 -4.11
CA LEU A 150 -6.84 17.42 -3.96
C LEU A 150 -7.67 17.80 -5.19
N THR A 151 -8.77 17.10 -5.45
CA THR A 151 -9.62 17.35 -6.63
C THR A 151 -10.79 18.28 -6.32
N GLY A 152 -11.18 18.41 -5.05
CA GLY A 152 -12.34 19.18 -4.61
C GLY A 152 -13.66 18.40 -4.65
N ASP A 153 -13.65 17.15 -5.13
CA ASP A 153 -14.77 16.21 -4.96
C ASP A 153 -14.62 15.47 -3.61
N PRO A 154 -15.58 15.57 -2.67
CA PRO A 154 -15.38 15.08 -1.30
C PRO A 154 -14.99 13.60 -1.19
N LEU A 155 -15.58 12.72 -2.00
CA LEU A 155 -15.26 11.29 -1.97
C LEU A 155 -13.87 10.99 -2.54
N SER A 156 -13.51 11.67 -3.64
CA SER A 156 -12.15 11.59 -4.21
C SER A 156 -11.11 12.15 -3.25
N ASP A 157 -11.40 13.26 -2.57
CA ASP A 157 -10.51 13.88 -1.59
C ASP A 157 -10.33 12.99 -0.36
N ALA A 158 -11.41 12.34 0.12
CA ALA A 158 -11.32 11.34 1.18
C ALA A 158 -10.37 10.20 0.78
N TRP A 159 -10.52 9.66 -0.43
CA TRP A 159 -9.63 8.60 -0.93
C TRP A 159 -8.17 9.07 -1.07
N LEU A 160 -7.92 10.25 -1.64
CA LEU A 160 -6.56 10.81 -1.77
C LEU A 160 -5.89 11.04 -0.41
N LEU A 161 -6.63 11.51 0.59
CA LEU A 161 -6.10 11.70 1.95
C LEU A 161 -5.83 10.35 2.63
N ALA A 162 -6.69 9.36 2.44
CA ALA A 162 -6.46 8.00 2.91
C ALA A 162 -5.23 7.35 2.24
N ASP A 163 -5.07 7.51 0.93
CA ASP A 163 -3.90 7.03 0.18
C ASP A 163 -2.60 7.70 0.66
N ARG A 164 -2.65 9.01 0.99
CA ARG A 164 -1.51 9.70 1.63
C ARG A 164 -1.11 9.05 2.95
N LEU A 165 -2.06 8.79 3.85
CA LEU A 165 -1.75 8.17 5.15
C LEU A 165 -1.23 6.73 4.97
N ARG A 166 -1.80 5.98 4.02
CA ARG A 166 -1.33 4.65 3.66
C ARG A 166 0.10 4.67 3.15
N GLU A 167 0.41 5.54 2.18
CA GLU A 167 1.77 5.66 1.63
C GLU A 167 2.76 6.25 2.64
N PHE A 168 2.33 7.14 3.55
CA PHE A 168 3.16 7.62 4.65
C PHE A 168 3.62 6.47 5.54
N ARG A 169 2.71 5.56 5.91
CA ARG A 169 3.04 4.36 6.70
C ARG A 169 3.91 3.40 5.88
N GLY A 170 3.61 3.22 4.59
CA GLY A 170 4.41 2.39 3.69
C GLY A 170 5.87 2.87 3.61
N ASP A 171 6.08 4.15 3.34
CA ASP A 171 7.41 4.78 3.32
C ASP A 171 8.10 4.68 4.70
N ALA A 172 7.35 4.87 5.80
CA ALA A 172 7.89 4.68 7.15
C ALA A 172 8.34 3.24 7.40
N HIS A 173 7.57 2.27 6.91
CA HIS A 173 7.86 0.85 7.05
C HIS A 173 9.12 0.47 6.28
N VAL A 174 9.30 1.00 5.06
CA VAL A 174 10.53 0.83 4.26
C VAL A 174 11.76 1.28 5.05
N ASN A 175 11.72 2.50 5.58
CA ASN A 175 12.83 3.01 6.40
C ASN A 175 13.09 2.14 7.64
N ALA A 176 12.03 1.61 8.27
CA ALA A 176 12.13 0.82 9.49
C ALA A 176 12.80 -0.54 9.28
N TRP A 177 12.42 -1.30 8.24
CA TRP A 177 13.04 -2.60 7.99
C TRP A 177 14.42 -2.50 7.36
N ASP A 178 14.67 -1.47 6.54
CA ASP A 178 16.00 -1.20 5.97
C ASP A 178 17.01 -0.86 7.08
N ALA A 179 16.64 0.05 7.99
CA ALA A 179 17.47 0.38 9.16
C ALA A 179 17.67 -0.80 10.12
N ALA A 180 16.74 -1.78 10.14
CA ALA A 180 16.88 -3.02 10.89
C ALA A 180 17.76 -4.07 10.18
N GLY A 181 18.30 -3.76 9.01
CA GLY A 181 19.20 -4.62 8.25
C GLY A 181 18.49 -5.82 7.62
N PHE A 182 17.21 -5.69 7.27
CA PHE A 182 16.54 -6.66 6.40
C PHE A 182 16.72 -6.27 4.94
N ASP A 183 16.96 -7.26 4.08
CA ASP A 183 16.69 -7.08 2.66
C ASP A 183 15.22 -7.35 2.30
N ALA A 184 14.83 -7.02 1.07
CA ALA A 184 13.49 -7.16 0.54
C ALA A 184 12.94 -8.60 0.58
N VAL A 185 13.82 -9.60 0.43
CA VAL A 185 13.44 -11.01 0.44
C VAL A 185 13.24 -11.47 1.87
N GLU A 186 14.20 -11.18 2.76
CA GLU A 186 14.11 -11.53 4.18
C GLU A 186 12.87 -10.93 4.84
N ILE A 187 12.59 -9.63 4.62
CA ILE A 187 11.42 -8.98 5.23
C ILE A 187 10.10 -9.59 4.72
N GLY A 188 10.06 -10.00 3.45
CA GLY A 188 8.91 -10.69 2.87
C GLY A 188 8.67 -12.06 3.52
N LEU A 189 9.71 -12.89 3.55
CA LEU A 189 9.67 -14.23 4.14
C LEU A 189 9.32 -14.21 5.63
N ILE A 190 9.99 -13.35 6.42
CA ILE A 190 9.70 -13.28 7.87
C ILE A 190 8.32 -12.71 8.16
N THR A 191 7.76 -11.86 7.27
CA THR A 191 6.39 -11.37 7.39
C THR A 191 5.37 -12.49 7.21
N GLU A 192 5.59 -13.40 6.27
CA GLU A 192 4.72 -14.58 6.09
C GLU A 192 4.69 -15.41 7.38
N LEU A 193 5.85 -15.74 7.93
CA LEU A 193 5.96 -16.54 9.15
C LEU A 193 5.36 -15.81 10.37
N TYR A 194 5.61 -14.50 10.50
CA TYR A 194 5.09 -13.69 11.60
C TYR A 194 3.56 -13.61 11.58
N ARG A 195 2.96 -13.48 10.38
CA ARG A 195 1.50 -13.41 10.18
C ARG A 195 0.82 -14.77 10.07
N GLY A 196 1.57 -15.87 9.95
CA GLY A 196 1.03 -17.20 9.72
C GLY A 196 0.48 -17.42 8.31
N LEU A 197 1.02 -16.71 7.31
CA LEU A 197 0.66 -16.89 5.91
C LEU A 197 1.27 -18.19 5.35
N PRO A 198 0.66 -18.79 4.31
CA PRO A 198 1.26 -19.92 3.63
C PRO A 198 2.68 -19.60 3.11
N PRO A 199 3.63 -20.55 3.20
CA PRO A 199 5.00 -20.30 2.75
C PRO A 199 5.07 -19.84 1.29
N ARG A 200 5.82 -18.77 1.05
CA ARG A 200 6.08 -18.17 -0.26
C ARG A 200 4.81 -17.68 -0.98
N SER A 201 3.68 -17.48 -0.30
CA SER A 201 2.46 -16.99 -0.96
C SER A 201 2.48 -15.49 -1.24
N TYR A 202 3.06 -14.69 -0.34
CA TYR A 202 3.13 -13.24 -0.42
C TYR A 202 4.41 -12.76 -1.12
N VAL A 203 5.57 -13.28 -0.74
CA VAL A 203 6.86 -12.80 -1.26
C VAL A 203 7.02 -13.13 -2.75
N ARG A 204 6.40 -14.21 -3.25
CA ARG A 204 6.39 -14.53 -4.69
C ARG A 204 5.65 -13.49 -5.53
N THR A 205 4.66 -12.79 -4.97
CA THR A 205 3.98 -11.69 -5.70
C THR A 205 4.90 -10.49 -5.91
N ARG A 206 6.13 -10.51 -5.36
CA ARG A 206 7.17 -9.49 -5.51
C ARG A 206 8.22 -9.85 -6.55
N ALA A 207 7.99 -10.93 -7.29
CA ALA A 207 8.77 -11.40 -8.43
C ALA A 207 10.21 -11.82 -8.11
N TRP A 208 10.44 -12.33 -6.90
CA TRP A 208 11.68 -13.01 -6.53
C TRP A 208 11.66 -14.46 -7.00
N SER A 209 12.78 -14.93 -7.54
CA SER A 209 12.97 -16.31 -8.01
C SER A 209 13.10 -17.30 -6.85
N GLU A 210 12.89 -18.59 -7.14
CA GLU A 210 13.03 -19.65 -6.12
C GLU A 210 14.43 -19.69 -5.50
N GLU A 211 15.47 -19.38 -6.26
CA GLU A 211 16.86 -19.31 -5.80
C GLU A 211 17.07 -18.14 -4.84
N GLU A 212 16.56 -16.95 -5.18
CA GLU A 212 16.64 -15.76 -4.32
C GLU A 212 15.87 -15.99 -3.00
N LEU A 213 14.69 -16.62 -3.08
CA LEU A 213 13.89 -16.97 -1.90
C LEU A 213 14.60 -17.98 -1.01
N ALA A 214 15.17 -19.05 -1.58
CA ALA A 214 15.97 -20.02 -0.82
C ALA A 214 17.21 -19.36 -0.18
N GLY A 215 17.85 -18.43 -0.88
CA GLY A 215 18.93 -17.63 -0.34
C GLY A 215 18.50 -16.76 0.84
N GLY A 216 17.31 -16.14 0.77
CA GLY A 216 16.73 -15.37 1.87
C GLY A 216 16.40 -16.23 3.09
N GLU A 217 15.85 -17.42 2.90
CA GLU A 217 15.61 -18.39 3.97
C GLU A 217 16.93 -18.80 4.66
N ALA A 218 17.99 -19.03 3.88
CA ALA A 218 19.31 -19.33 4.43
C ALA A 218 19.87 -18.17 5.26
N ARG A 219 19.76 -16.91 4.80
CA ARG A 219 20.18 -15.73 5.57
C ARG A 219 19.39 -15.57 6.87
N LEU A 220 18.07 -15.77 6.84
CA LEU A 220 17.25 -15.75 8.06
C LEU A 220 17.67 -16.85 9.06
N ALA A 221 18.06 -18.03 8.57
CA ALA A 221 18.53 -19.15 9.40
C ALA A 221 19.92 -18.90 10.00
N GLU A 222 20.83 -18.28 9.23
CA GLU A 222 22.14 -17.85 9.71
C GLU A 222 22.01 -16.78 10.81
N ARG A 223 21.08 -15.83 10.64
CA ARG A 223 20.76 -14.80 11.63
C ARG A 223 19.96 -15.33 12.83
N GLY A 224 19.56 -16.61 12.82
CA GLY A 224 18.76 -17.23 13.88
C GLY A 224 17.33 -16.68 14.00
N LEU A 225 16.80 -16.05 12.94
CA LEU A 225 15.48 -15.42 12.94
C LEU A 225 14.37 -16.39 12.50
N ALA A 226 14.67 -17.33 11.61
CA ALA A 226 13.76 -18.39 11.21
C ALA A 226 14.53 -19.65 10.84
N ARG A 227 13.96 -20.83 11.06
CA ARG A 227 14.55 -22.12 10.66
C ARG A 227 13.46 -23.12 10.33
N ASP A 228 13.66 -23.90 9.27
CA ASP A 228 12.74 -24.98 8.84
C ASP A 228 11.29 -24.51 8.68
N GLY A 229 11.10 -23.29 8.15
CA GLY A 229 9.77 -22.69 7.95
C GLY A 229 9.10 -22.21 9.24
N VAL A 230 9.84 -22.07 10.34
CA VAL A 230 9.33 -21.59 11.63
C VAL A 230 10.09 -20.34 12.06
N ILE A 231 9.36 -19.29 12.45
CA ILE A 231 9.94 -18.09 13.05
C ILE A 231 10.41 -18.38 14.48
N THR A 232 11.63 -17.96 14.82
CA THR A 232 12.15 -18.09 16.19
C THR A 232 11.62 -16.95 17.08
N ASP A 233 11.80 -17.04 18.39
CA ASP A 233 11.47 -15.93 19.29
C ASP A 233 12.27 -14.66 18.95
N ALA A 234 13.55 -14.83 18.57
CA ALA A 234 14.38 -13.73 18.09
C ALA A 234 13.85 -13.13 16.78
N GLY A 235 13.39 -13.96 15.85
CA GLY A 235 12.75 -13.51 14.61
C GLY A 235 11.45 -12.75 14.87
N ARG A 236 10.61 -13.25 15.77
CA ARG A 236 9.36 -12.59 16.18
C ARG A 236 9.66 -11.22 16.81
N ALA A 237 10.63 -11.16 17.71
CA ALA A 237 11.06 -9.91 18.34
C ALA A 237 11.65 -8.93 17.31
N ALA A 238 12.49 -9.40 16.38
CA ALA A 238 13.06 -8.56 15.32
C ALA A 238 11.97 -8.01 14.39
N ARG A 239 11.00 -8.84 13.99
CA ARG A 239 9.89 -8.40 13.15
C ARG A 239 8.93 -7.45 13.88
N GLU A 240 8.67 -7.67 15.16
CA GLU A 240 7.88 -6.75 15.99
C GLU A 240 8.59 -5.41 16.20
N ALA A 241 9.92 -5.41 16.31
CA ALA A 241 10.71 -4.18 16.41
C ALA A 241 10.55 -3.30 15.17
N VAL A 242 10.45 -3.90 13.97
CA VAL A 242 10.13 -3.18 12.73
C VAL A 242 8.74 -2.55 12.80
N GLU A 243 7.71 -3.28 13.27
CA GLU A 243 6.37 -2.68 13.45
C GLU A 243 6.41 -1.54 14.47
N THR A 244 7.07 -1.74 15.61
CA THR A 244 7.20 -0.72 16.66
C THR A 244 7.88 0.56 16.14
N ALA A 245 8.93 0.42 15.33
CA ALA A 245 9.59 1.57 14.68
C ALA A 245 8.68 2.24 13.63
N THR A 246 7.90 1.45 12.89
CA THR A 246 6.90 1.96 11.94
C THR A 246 5.80 2.76 12.66
N ASP A 247 5.31 2.25 13.79
CA ASP A 247 4.29 2.90 14.62
C ASP A 247 4.81 4.20 15.22
N ALA A 248 6.04 4.20 15.74
CA ALA A 248 6.70 5.40 16.25
C ALA A 248 6.84 6.48 15.16
N ALA A 249 7.17 6.10 13.92
CA ALA A 249 7.22 7.03 12.80
C ALA A 249 5.83 7.57 12.40
N CYS A 250 4.75 6.83 12.70
CA CYS A 250 3.36 7.23 12.47
C CYS A 250 2.74 7.99 13.67
N ALA A 251 3.43 8.13 14.80
CA ALA A 251 2.93 8.84 15.98
C ALA A 251 2.40 10.26 15.71
N PRO A 252 2.96 11.06 14.77
CA PRO A 252 2.38 12.37 14.44
C PRO A 252 0.95 12.30 13.89
N ILE A 253 0.59 11.22 13.16
CA ILE A 253 -0.77 11.00 12.66
C ILE A 253 -1.73 10.79 13.84
N VAL A 254 -1.34 9.93 14.78
CA VAL A 254 -2.10 9.62 15.99
C VAL A 254 -2.29 10.87 16.84
N ALA A 255 -1.21 11.62 17.08
CA ALA A 255 -1.25 12.84 17.89
C ALA A 255 -2.16 13.94 17.29
N ARG A 256 -2.24 14.04 15.96
CA ARG A 256 -3.11 15.00 15.26
C ARG A 256 -4.58 14.63 15.34
N LEU A 257 -4.90 13.34 15.43
CA LEU A 257 -6.27 12.86 15.58
C LEU A 257 -6.73 12.90 17.04
N GLY A 258 -5.85 12.63 17.99
CA GLY A 258 -6.20 12.58 19.41
C GLY A 258 -7.36 11.61 19.66
N ASP A 259 -8.35 12.07 20.41
CA ASP A 259 -9.52 11.26 20.79
C ASP A 259 -10.42 10.89 19.59
N ASP A 260 -10.38 11.67 18.50
CA ASP A 260 -11.17 11.42 17.29
C ASP A 260 -10.59 10.29 16.40
N LEU A 261 -9.46 9.67 16.78
CA LEU A 261 -8.90 8.55 16.00
C LEU A 261 -9.88 7.40 15.89
N SER A 262 -10.57 7.09 17.00
CA SER A 262 -11.57 6.02 17.05
C SER A 262 -12.74 6.31 16.10
N GLU A 263 -13.25 7.54 16.11
CA GLU A 263 -14.31 7.99 15.20
C GLU A 263 -13.90 7.83 13.73
N LEU A 264 -12.70 8.28 13.35
CA LEU A 264 -12.22 8.11 11.98
C LEU A 264 -12.07 6.63 11.61
N ALA A 265 -11.52 5.82 12.50
CA ALA A 265 -11.33 4.39 12.27
C ALA A 265 -12.67 3.66 12.10
N ASP A 266 -13.69 4.03 12.86
CA ASP A 266 -15.03 3.44 12.75
C ASP A 266 -15.71 3.84 11.43
N LEU A 267 -15.66 5.12 11.04
CA LEU A 267 -16.23 5.61 9.78
C LEU A 267 -15.60 4.92 8.57
N VAL A 268 -14.28 5.01 8.44
CA VAL A 268 -13.56 4.44 7.29
C VAL A 268 -13.55 2.92 7.36
N GLY A 269 -13.48 2.34 8.56
CA GLY A 269 -13.58 0.91 8.79
C GLY A 269 -14.93 0.33 8.33
N GLY A 270 -16.03 1.06 8.58
CA GLY A 270 -17.35 0.71 8.08
C GLY A 270 -17.44 0.69 6.55
N TRP A 271 -16.81 1.65 5.87
CA TRP A 271 -16.72 1.66 4.40
C TRP A 271 -15.81 0.55 3.86
N SER A 272 -14.67 0.33 4.52
CA SER A 272 -13.73 -0.74 4.22
C SER A 272 -14.38 -2.12 4.32
N GLY A 273 -15.21 -2.36 5.33
CA GLY A 273 -16.02 -3.57 5.45
C GLY A 273 -16.96 -3.77 4.25
N GLN A 274 -17.68 -2.72 3.85
CA GLN A 274 -18.56 -2.76 2.67
C GLN A 274 -17.80 -3.05 1.36
N LEU A 275 -16.59 -2.51 1.20
CA LEU A 275 -15.73 -2.79 0.03
C LEU A 275 -15.32 -4.26 -0.02
N VAL A 276 -14.92 -4.84 1.12
CA VAL A 276 -14.57 -6.26 1.20
C VAL A 276 -15.79 -7.15 0.93
N ASP A 277 -16.94 -6.83 1.52
CA ASP A 277 -18.18 -7.60 1.33
C ASP A 277 -18.68 -7.55 -0.12
N ALA A 278 -18.46 -6.42 -0.81
CA ALA A 278 -18.80 -6.25 -2.22
C ALA A 278 -17.77 -6.85 -3.20
N GLY A 279 -16.68 -7.46 -2.72
CA GLY A 279 -15.61 -7.99 -3.58
C GLY A 279 -14.78 -6.90 -4.29
N ALA A 280 -14.74 -5.69 -3.74
CA ALA A 280 -13.93 -4.58 -4.25
C ALA A 280 -12.49 -4.56 -3.68
N PHE A 281 -12.20 -5.45 -2.72
CA PHE A 281 -10.88 -5.64 -2.13
C PHE A 281 -10.74 -7.11 -1.67
N PRO A 282 -9.56 -7.76 -1.78
CA PRO A 282 -9.37 -9.15 -1.35
C PRO A 282 -9.66 -9.34 0.15
N LYS A 283 -10.21 -10.51 0.50
CA LYS A 283 -10.31 -10.91 1.91
C LYS A 283 -8.90 -11.20 2.44
N GLY A 284 -8.58 -10.60 3.58
CA GLY A 284 -7.27 -10.74 4.25
C GLY A 284 -7.07 -12.08 4.92
#